data_AF-A0A5N9D244-F1
#
_entry.id   AF-A0A5N9D244-F1
#
_cell.length_a   1.000
_cell.length_b   1.000
_cell.length_c   1.000
_cell.angle_alpha   90.00
_cell.angle_beta   90.00
_cell.angle_gamma   90.00
#
_symmetry.space_group_name_H-M   'P 1'
#
loop_
_entity.id
_entity.type
_entity.pdbx_description
1 polymer ?
#
loop_
_entity_poly.entity_id
_entity_poly.type
_entity_poly.pdbx_seq_one_letter_code
_entity_poly.pdbx_strand_id
1 'polypeptide(L)'
;MSTATDFLKNVPGPVPLDEMEDSQSWFGAAGEQLDRFAPVYDWVSFLILTWMMVAVGWSVQLAGWGDLPSIIPTLLLGMTAAFVVSRLNFNWVTTVVYAVGLGLVVAFWQGSAQASGADPVTRGIDSFARLVSWVETAQSGGISTDTVPFATMFMAASWLVGYGVTALTFRFKSPWLPTVLLSIVILTNLSYRHGEHEVTFFLFLVGGIILFAHLTTVRRIERWRSEGIEYSKFLGWMTVQDGLLFALPIVLLSSLLPVWEPRSQQLNETWDIFRAPFYALREPANRLLAGVDGPVKGKLLSTPSQSIAFSGPLELSDEPLLLVRSKYVINYAGRVYQEYTSQGWLTASNANVKAEPRTALTLAPTELEREQVGLVYVPLVDTRAVMPAGGVFSVDRQTEVQVLNPLHWQIPL
;
A
#
# COMPACT_ATOMS: atom_id res chain seq x y z
N MET A 1 -3.69 67.35 -23.61
CA MET A 1 -4.44 67.36 -22.33
C MET A 1 -5.58 66.37 -22.46
N SER A 2 -5.43 65.18 -21.90
CA SER A 2 -6.44 64.12 -21.88
C SER A 2 -7.09 64.14 -20.50
N THR A 3 -8.37 64.44 -20.43
CA THR A 3 -9.12 64.49 -19.17
C THR A 3 -9.46 63.09 -18.68
N ALA A 4 -9.34 62.90 -17.36
CA ALA A 4 -9.39 61.64 -16.63
C ALA A 4 -10.80 60.99 -16.51
N THR A 5 -11.63 61.07 -17.56
CA THR A 5 -13.03 60.61 -17.53
C THR A 5 -13.32 59.35 -18.35
N ASP A 6 -12.37 58.83 -19.13
CA ASP A 6 -12.59 57.59 -19.92
C ASP A 6 -12.40 56.29 -19.14
N PHE A 7 -11.89 56.32 -17.90
CA PHE A 7 -11.68 55.10 -17.10
C PHE A 7 -12.98 54.50 -16.53
N LEU A 8 -14.06 55.28 -16.46
CA LEU A 8 -15.32 54.83 -15.82
C LEU A 8 -16.33 54.20 -16.79
N LYS A 9 -16.07 54.18 -18.11
CA LYS A 9 -16.99 53.57 -19.09
C LYS A 9 -16.91 52.05 -19.18
N ASN A 10 -15.84 51.44 -18.63
CA ASN A 10 -15.61 50.00 -18.69
C ASN A 10 -15.76 49.29 -17.34
N VAL A 11 -16.36 49.95 -16.34
CA VAL A 11 -16.72 49.29 -15.07
C VAL A 11 -18.03 48.54 -15.30
N PRO A 12 -18.08 47.20 -15.19
CA PRO A 12 -19.32 46.45 -15.30
C PRO A 12 -20.30 46.98 -14.25
N GLY A 13 -21.51 47.33 -14.67
CA GLY A 13 -22.58 47.66 -13.74
C GLY A 13 -22.91 46.47 -12.83
N PRO A 14 -23.60 46.69 -11.70
CA PRO A 14 -24.10 45.59 -10.88
C PRO A 14 -24.93 44.64 -11.74
N VAL A 15 -24.69 43.34 -11.57
CA VAL A 15 -25.40 42.26 -12.28
C VAL A 15 -26.91 42.49 -12.17
N PRO A 16 -27.67 42.46 -13.28
CA PRO A 16 -29.12 42.63 -13.24
C PRO A 16 -29.77 41.63 -12.29
N LEU A 17 -30.78 42.08 -11.52
CA LEU A 17 -31.48 41.24 -10.54
C LEU A 17 -32.04 39.95 -11.15
N ASP A 18 -32.44 39.99 -12.42
CA ASP A 18 -32.98 38.83 -13.16
C ASP A 18 -31.93 37.72 -13.35
N GLU A 19 -30.65 38.05 -13.58
CA GLU A 19 -29.55 37.05 -13.66
C GLU A 19 -29.20 36.49 -12.27
N MET A 20 -29.41 37.27 -11.21
CA MET A 20 -29.23 36.81 -9.82
C MET A 20 -30.37 35.88 -9.38
N GLU A 21 -31.61 36.14 -9.81
CA GLU A 21 -32.76 35.25 -9.55
C GLU A 21 -32.62 33.91 -10.30
N ASP A 22 -32.18 33.94 -11.56
CA ASP A 22 -32.06 32.71 -12.36
C ASP A 22 -30.92 31.80 -11.86
N SER A 23 -29.80 32.39 -11.42
CA SER A 23 -28.74 31.64 -10.75
C SER A 23 -29.20 31.06 -9.41
N GLN A 24 -29.92 31.83 -8.58
CA GLN A 24 -30.52 31.32 -7.35
C GLN A 24 -31.55 30.20 -7.60
N SER A 25 -32.31 30.26 -8.69
CA SER A 25 -33.28 29.22 -9.09
C SER A 25 -32.57 27.92 -9.45
N TRP A 26 -31.45 27.99 -10.19
CA TRP A 26 -30.64 26.83 -10.53
C TRP A 26 -29.98 26.18 -9.31
N PHE A 27 -29.41 26.98 -8.39
CA PHE A 27 -28.85 26.48 -7.13
C PHE A 27 -29.93 25.86 -6.23
N GLY A 28 -31.13 26.45 -6.19
CA GLY A 28 -32.27 25.93 -5.46
C GLY A 28 -32.79 24.61 -6.03
N ALA A 29 -32.96 24.53 -7.35
CA ALA A 29 -33.41 23.32 -8.04
C ALA A 29 -32.39 22.17 -7.96
N ALA A 30 -31.09 22.48 -8.08
CA ALA A 30 -30.02 21.51 -7.86
C ALA A 30 -29.99 21.03 -6.40
N GLY A 31 -30.18 21.93 -5.44
CA GLY A 31 -30.29 21.60 -4.02
C GLY A 31 -31.45 20.65 -3.72
N GLU A 32 -32.64 20.92 -4.28
CA GLU A 32 -33.80 20.03 -4.12
C GLU A 32 -33.59 18.65 -4.74
N GLN A 33 -32.95 18.55 -5.91
CA GLN A 33 -32.65 17.25 -6.53
C GLN A 33 -31.64 16.44 -5.72
N LEU A 34 -30.62 17.08 -5.13
CA LEU A 34 -29.62 16.44 -4.29
C LEU A 34 -30.23 15.90 -2.99
N ASP A 35 -31.13 16.67 -2.37
CA ASP A 35 -31.85 16.26 -1.15
C ASP A 35 -32.85 15.12 -1.40
N ARG A 36 -33.43 15.05 -2.60
CA ARG A 36 -34.29 13.91 -3.01
C ARG A 36 -33.49 12.61 -3.10
N PHE A 37 -32.22 12.67 -3.51
CA PHE A 37 -31.38 11.48 -3.65
C PHE A 37 -30.80 11.02 -2.31
N ALA A 38 -30.24 11.95 -1.52
CA ALA A 38 -29.73 11.65 -0.19
C ALA A 38 -29.82 12.88 0.72
N PRO A 39 -30.08 12.70 2.02
CA PRO A 39 -30.05 13.79 2.98
C PRO A 39 -28.70 14.53 3.02
N VAL A 40 -28.71 15.84 3.29
CA VAL A 40 -27.49 16.67 3.42
C VAL A 40 -26.38 16.03 4.27
N TYR A 41 -26.71 15.42 5.42
CA TYR A 41 -25.70 14.80 6.29
C TYR A 41 -24.99 13.60 5.63
N ASP A 42 -25.67 12.89 4.72
CA ASP A 42 -25.05 11.79 3.98
C ASP A 42 -24.09 12.32 2.91
N TRP A 43 -24.40 13.46 2.29
CA TRP A 43 -23.48 14.18 1.40
C TRP A 43 -22.25 14.71 2.15
N VAL A 44 -22.44 15.23 3.36
CA VAL A 44 -21.32 15.66 4.22
C VAL A 44 -20.42 14.47 4.57
N SER A 45 -21.01 13.34 4.98
CA SER A 45 -20.27 12.10 5.21
C SER A 45 -19.50 11.65 3.97
N PHE A 46 -20.12 11.73 2.79
CA PHE A 46 -19.51 11.41 1.51
C PHE A 46 -18.32 12.34 1.19
N LEU A 47 -18.43 13.66 1.41
CA LEU A 47 -17.32 14.59 1.18
C LEU A 47 -16.15 14.34 2.14
N ILE A 48 -16.42 14.07 3.42
CA ILE A 48 -15.36 13.76 4.40
C ILE A 48 -14.65 12.45 4.03
N LEU A 49 -15.40 11.41 3.67
CA LEU A 49 -14.82 10.15 3.20
C LEU A 49 -13.99 10.35 1.92
N THR A 50 -14.42 11.23 1.01
CA THR A 50 -13.68 11.56 -0.22
C THR A 50 -12.33 12.14 0.13
N TRP A 51 -12.29 13.10 1.05
CA TRP A 51 -11.04 13.65 1.58
C TRP A 51 -10.12 12.57 2.16
N MET A 52 -10.66 11.69 3.02
CA MET A 52 -9.89 10.61 3.62
C MET A 52 -9.35 9.63 2.57
N MET A 53 -10.16 9.24 1.58
CA MET A 53 -9.76 8.35 0.49
C MET A 53 -8.67 8.96 -0.38
N VAL A 54 -8.76 10.25 -0.69
CA VAL A 54 -7.73 10.98 -1.43
C VAL A 54 -6.43 11.05 -0.62
N ALA A 55 -6.50 11.33 0.68
CA ALA A 55 -5.31 11.35 1.54
C ALA A 55 -4.61 9.97 1.60
N VAL A 56 -5.40 8.89 1.74
CA VAL A 56 -4.87 7.51 1.72
C VAL A 56 -4.28 7.17 0.34
N GLY A 57 -5.01 7.45 -0.74
CA GLY A 57 -4.54 7.18 -2.09
C GLY A 57 -3.28 7.98 -2.44
N TRP A 58 -3.17 9.22 -1.96
CA TRP A 58 -1.97 10.04 -2.12
C TRP A 58 -0.79 9.47 -1.31
N SER A 59 -1.02 9.02 -0.07
CA SER A 59 0.00 8.34 0.73
C SER A 59 0.59 7.14 -0.01
N VAL A 60 -0.27 6.34 -0.64
CA VAL A 60 0.12 5.17 -1.41
C VAL A 60 0.86 5.54 -2.70
N GLN A 61 0.43 6.58 -3.43
CA GLN A 61 1.16 7.05 -4.62
C GLN A 61 2.56 7.54 -4.29
N LEU A 62 2.70 8.28 -3.19
CA LEU A 62 4.01 8.77 -2.75
C LEU A 62 4.97 7.61 -2.46
N ALA A 63 4.46 6.39 -2.22
CA ALA A 63 5.30 5.22 -1.97
C ALA A 63 6.19 4.82 -3.16
N GLY A 64 5.96 5.40 -4.34
CA GLY A 64 6.86 5.23 -5.46
C GLY A 64 6.77 3.83 -6.06
N TRP A 65 5.56 3.33 -6.27
CA TRP A 65 5.33 2.03 -6.91
C TRP A 65 5.63 2.02 -8.44
N GLY A 66 6.61 2.80 -8.90
CA GLY A 66 6.97 2.98 -10.30
C GLY A 66 5.86 3.63 -11.14
N ASP A 67 5.79 3.25 -12.42
CA ASP A 67 4.83 3.78 -13.40
C ASP A 67 3.40 3.17 -13.28
N LEU A 68 3.05 2.65 -12.11
CA LEU A 68 1.71 2.10 -11.89
C LEU A 68 0.63 3.19 -11.96
N PRO A 69 -0.56 2.86 -12.48
CA PRO A 69 -1.67 3.82 -12.49
C PRO A 69 -2.05 4.26 -11.08
N SER A 70 -2.53 5.49 -11.00
CA SER A 70 -3.07 6.05 -9.75
C SER A 70 -4.23 5.22 -9.20
N ILE A 71 -4.19 4.90 -7.91
CA ILE A 71 -5.29 4.20 -7.23
C ILE A 71 -6.46 5.11 -6.83
N ILE A 72 -6.26 6.43 -6.80
CA ILE A 72 -7.27 7.40 -6.34
C ILE A 72 -8.57 7.30 -7.14
N PRO A 73 -8.56 7.28 -8.50
CA PRO A 73 -9.77 7.10 -9.28
C PRO A 73 -10.53 5.84 -8.90
N THR A 74 -9.85 4.71 -8.71
CA THR A 74 -10.47 3.43 -8.37
C THR A 74 -11.09 3.45 -6.96
N LEU A 75 -10.43 4.07 -5.98
CA LEU A 75 -11.00 4.31 -4.65
C LEU A 75 -12.29 5.13 -4.74
N LEU A 76 -12.26 6.23 -5.50
CA LEU A 76 -13.41 7.13 -5.67
C LEU A 76 -14.55 6.46 -6.44
N LEU A 77 -14.24 5.64 -7.45
CA LEU A 77 -15.25 4.85 -8.18
C LEU A 77 -15.90 3.80 -7.28
N GLY A 78 -15.12 3.09 -6.46
CA GLY A 78 -15.65 2.13 -5.48
C GLY A 78 -16.55 2.82 -4.45
N MET A 79 -16.10 3.96 -3.94
CA MET A 79 -16.84 4.79 -3.00
C MET A 79 -18.15 5.33 -3.58
N THR A 80 -18.12 5.92 -4.77
CA THR A 80 -19.33 6.43 -5.45
C THR A 80 -20.31 5.29 -5.74
N ALA A 81 -19.83 4.14 -6.23
CA ALA A 81 -20.65 2.97 -6.46
C ALA A 81 -21.33 2.47 -5.18
N ALA A 82 -20.60 2.37 -4.06
CA ALA A 82 -21.16 1.99 -2.77
C ALA A 82 -22.20 3.01 -2.26
N PHE A 83 -21.93 4.30 -2.42
CA PHE A 83 -22.86 5.36 -2.04
C PHE A 83 -24.17 5.26 -2.83
N VAL A 84 -24.10 5.11 -4.15
CA VAL A 84 -25.28 4.95 -5.01
C VAL A 84 -26.05 3.69 -4.65
N VAL A 85 -25.39 2.54 -4.54
CA VAL A 85 -26.04 1.26 -4.22
C VAL A 85 -26.70 1.29 -2.85
N SER A 86 -26.13 2.01 -1.87
CA SER A 86 -26.75 2.16 -0.55
C SER A 86 -28.12 2.87 -0.58
N ARG A 87 -28.43 3.58 -1.67
CA ARG A 87 -29.71 4.27 -1.91
C ARG A 87 -30.65 3.49 -2.81
N LEU A 88 -30.15 2.46 -3.48
CA LEU A 88 -30.97 1.57 -4.27
C LEU A 88 -31.56 0.50 -3.34
N ASN A 89 -32.82 0.12 -3.56
CA ASN A 89 -33.49 -0.95 -2.82
C ASN A 89 -33.05 -2.34 -3.30
N PHE A 90 -31.74 -2.55 -3.39
CA PHE A 90 -31.16 -3.82 -3.81
C PHE A 90 -31.23 -4.84 -2.67
N ASN A 91 -31.52 -6.09 -3.03
CA ASN A 91 -31.36 -7.18 -2.10
C ASN A 91 -29.85 -7.48 -1.91
N TRP A 92 -29.49 -8.16 -0.82
CA TRP A 92 -28.09 -8.40 -0.48
C TRP A 92 -27.32 -9.16 -1.59
N VAL A 93 -27.98 -10.09 -2.30
CA VAL A 93 -27.37 -10.85 -3.40
C VAL A 93 -27.04 -9.94 -4.58
N THR A 94 -27.99 -9.10 -4.99
CA THR A 94 -27.81 -8.13 -6.08
C THR A 94 -26.72 -7.11 -5.75
N THR A 95 -26.62 -6.68 -4.49
CA THR A 95 -25.54 -5.82 -4.02
C THR A 95 -24.17 -6.49 -4.16
N VAL A 96 -24.04 -7.76 -3.77
CA VAL A 96 -22.78 -8.51 -3.90
C VAL A 96 -22.43 -8.73 -5.38
N VAL A 97 -23.38 -9.16 -6.20
CA VAL A 97 -23.17 -9.37 -7.64
C VAL A 97 -22.73 -8.06 -8.31
N TYR A 98 -23.37 -6.94 -7.98
CA TYR A 98 -22.99 -5.63 -8.48
C TYR A 98 -21.60 -5.21 -8.00
N ALA A 99 -21.30 -5.35 -6.70
CA ALA A 99 -20.01 -4.97 -6.12
C ALA A 99 -18.84 -5.74 -6.74
N VAL A 100 -19.02 -7.05 -6.95
CA VAL A 100 -18.01 -7.92 -7.57
C VAL A 100 -17.92 -7.66 -9.07
N GLY A 101 -19.05 -7.65 -9.78
CA GLY A 101 -19.07 -7.47 -11.23
C GLY A 101 -18.51 -6.12 -11.66
N LEU A 102 -19.01 -5.02 -11.08
CA LEU A 102 -18.51 -3.68 -11.36
C LEU A 102 -17.05 -3.53 -10.90
N GLY A 103 -16.68 -4.15 -9.78
CA GLY A 103 -15.33 -4.14 -9.26
C GLY A 103 -14.32 -4.79 -10.21
N LEU A 104 -14.67 -5.94 -10.78
CA LEU A 104 -13.83 -6.59 -11.79
C LEU A 104 -13.67 -5.69 -13.02
N VAL A 105 -14.77 -5.11 -13.53
CA VAL A 105 -14.72 -4.20 -14.69
C VAL A 105 -13.80 -3.01 -14.42
N VAL A 106 -13.96 -2.33 -13.27
CA VAL A 106 -13.14 -1.17 -12.92
C VAL A 106 -11.68 -1.57 -12.67
N ALA A 107 -11.44 -2.69 -12.00
CA ALA A 107 -10.08 -3.16 -11.72
C ALA A 107 -9.30 -3.48 -13.00
N PHE A 108 -9.92 -4.18 -13.96
CA PHE A 108 -9.30 -4.45 -15.25
C PHE A 108 -9.20 -3.19 -16.10
N TRP A 109 -10.20 -2.31 -16.10
CA TRP A 109 -10.11 -1.06 -16.85
C TRP A 109 -8.95 -0.18 -16.38
N GLN A 110 -8.82 0.05 -15.07
CA GLN A 110 -7.79 0.91 -14.50
C GLN A 110 -6.42 0.21 -14.43
N GLY A 111 -6.39 -1.11 -14.17
CA GLY A 111 -5.16 -1.90 -14.05
C GLY A 111 -4.52 -2.24 -15.39
N SER A 112 -5.30 -2.25 -16.47
CA SER A 112 -4.81 -2.56 -17.82
C SER A 112 -4.19 -1.37 -18.57
N ALA A 113 -3.93 -0.25 -17.89
CA ALA A 113 -3.35 0.94 -18.54
C ALA A 113 -2.00 0.66 -19.24
N GLN A 114 -1.21 -0.29 -18.71
CA GLN A 114 0.07 -0.74 -19.27
C GLN A 114 -0.06 -2.06 -20.08
N ALA A 115 -1.28 -2.53 -20.34
CA ALA A 115 -1.55 -3.72 -21.13
C ALA A 115 -1.54 -3.40 -22.64
N SER A 116 -1.35 -4.44 -23.44
CA SER A 116 -1.36 -4.31 -24.91
C SER A 116 -2.79 -4.16 -25.42
N GLY A 117 -3.04 -3.18 -26.29
CA GLY A 117 -4.36 -3.00 -26.92
C GLY A 117 -4.67 -1.55 -27.26
N ALA A 118 -5.47 -1.36 -28.32
CA ALA A 118 -5.90 -0.04 -28.77
C ALA A 118 -7.06 0.52 -27.93
N ASP A 119 -7.92 -0.35 -27.42
CA ASP A 119 -9.13 -0.01 -26.69
C ASP A 119 -9.16 -0.65 -25.28
N PRO A 120 -9.98 -0.13 -24.34
CA PRO A 120 -10.02 -0.64 -22.96
C PRO A 120 -10.42 -2.11 -22.84
N VAL A 121 -11.21 -2.65 -23.79
CA VAL A 121 -11.68 -4.04 -23.73
C VAL A 121 -10.55 -4.97 -24.14
N THR A 122 -9.84 -4.69 -25.23
CA THR A 122 -8.68 -5.48 -25.66
C THR A 122 -7.57 -5.48 -24.60
N ARG A 123 -7.30 -4.31 -23.98
CA ARG A 123 -6.38 -4.21 -22.84
C ARG A 123 -6.82 -5.04 -21.64
N GLY A 124 -8.11 -5.03 -21.30
CA GLY A 124 -8.65 -5.85 -20.22
C GLY A 124 -8.48 -7.35 -20.46
N ILE A 125 -8.67 -7.81 -21.70
CA ILE A 125 -8.46 -9.21 -22.10
C ILE A 125 -6.97 -9.59 -22.00
N ASP A 126 -6.06 -8.74 -22.49
CA ASP A 126 -4.61 -8.92 -22.35
C ASP A 126 -4.19 -9.01 -20.87
N SER A 127 -4.68 -8.09 -20.04
CA SER A 127 -4.45 -8.12 -18.59
C SER A 127 -4.93 -9.40 -17.93
N PHE A 128 -6.07 -9.95 -18.35
CA PHE A 128 -6.55 -11.22 -17.82
C PHE A 128 -5.64 -12.38 -18.23
N ALA A 129 -5.22 -12.45 -19.49
CA ALA A 129 -4.29 -13.48 -19.96
C ALA A 129 -2.94 -13.42 -19.21
N ARG A 130 -2.41 -12.21 -19.00
CA ARG A 130 -1.19 -11.98 -18.22
C ARG A 130 -1.35 -12.34 -16.75
N LEU A 131 -2.52 -12.08 -16.16
CA LEU A 131 -2.83 -12.51 -14.79
C LEU A 131 -2.85 -14.04 -14.68
N VAL A 132 -3.41 -14.76 -15.66
CA VAL A 132 -3.37 -16.23 -15.70
C VAL A 132 -1.93 -16.74 -15.80
N SER A 133 -1.13 -16.19 -16.71
CA SER A 133 0.29 -16.54 -16.84
C SER A 133 1.10 -16.24 -15.57
N TRP A 134 0.77 -15.15 -14.88
CA TRP A 134 1.37 -14.80 -13.59
C TRP A 134 1.04 -15.83 -12.50
N VAL A 135 -0.21 -16.33 -12.46
CA VAL A 135 -0.62 -17.42 -11.54
C VAL A 135 0.13 -18.72 -11.86
N GLU A 136 0.28 -19.07 -13.14
CA GLU A 136 1.07 -20.24 -13.56
C GLU A 136 2.53 -20.11 -13.13
N THR A 137 3.12 -18.91 -13.29
CA THR A 137 4.49 -18.60 -12.85
C THR A 137 4.63 -18.69 -11.32
N ALA A 138 3.60 -18.27 -10.59
CA ALA A 138 3.55 -18.41 -9.13
C ALA A 138 3.56 -19.87 -8.70
N GLN A 139 2.82 -20.74 -9.40
CA GLN A 139 2.76 -22.18 -9.11
C GLN A 139 4.03 -22.92 -9.51
N SER A 140 4.69 -22.51 -10.60
CA SER A 140 5.92 -23.14 -11.09
C SER A 140 7.18 -22.72 -10.32
N GLY A 141 7.09 -21.70 -9.46
CA GLY A 141 8.26 -21.14 -8.77
C GLY A 141 9.11 -20.24 -9.66
N GLY A 142 8.61 -19.80 -10.82
CA GLY A 142 9.30 -18.93 -11.76
C GLY A 142 9.29 -17.45 -11.38
N ILE A 143 10.08 -16.64 -12.09
CA ILE A 143 10.19 -15.16 -11.94
C ILE A 143 9.20 -14.46 -12.87
N SER A 144 8.49 -13.45 -12.34
CA SER A 144 7.68 -12.54 -13.15
C SER A 144 8.21 -11.11 -13.06
N THR A 145 8.52 -10.53 -14.22
CA THR A 145 8.85 -9.12 -14.41
C THR A 145 7.66 -8.29 -14.90
N ASP A 146 6.49 -8.91 -15.00
CA ASP A 146 5.27 -8.29 -15.47
C ASP A 146 4.60 -7.44 -14.38
N THR A 147 4.36 -6.15 -14.66
CA THR A 147 3.72 -5.20 -13.74
C THR A 147 2.19 -5.21 -13.80
N VAL A 148 1.58 -5.68 -14.90
CA VAL A 148 0.12 -5.59 -15.15
C VAL A 148 -0.72 -6.45 -14.20
N PRO A 149 -0.34 -7.71 -13.88
CA PRO A 149 -1.01 -8.51 -12.86
C PRO A 149 -1.06 -7.80 -11.51
N PHE A 150 0.07 -7.25 -11.07
CA PHE A 150 0.14 -6.50 -9.81
C PHE A 150 -0.71 -5.23 -9.86
N ALA A 151 -0.63 -4.45 -10.94
CA ALA A 151 -1.47 -3.27 -11.15
C ALA A 151 -2.97 -3.61 -11.02
N THR A 152 -3.40 -4.71 -11.64
CA THR A 152 -4.79 -5.17 -11.62
C THR A 152 -5.22 -5.59 -10.21
N MET A 153 -4.40 -6.35 -9.49
CA MET A 153 -4.65 -6.72 -8.09
C MET A 153 -4.69 -5.49 -7.18
N PHE A 154 -3.85 -4.49 -7.45
CA PHE A 154 -3.78 -3.25 -6.69
C PHE A 154 -5.03 -2.39 -6.90
N MET A 155 -5.56 -2.34 -8.13
CA MET A 155 -6.85 -1.73 -8.43
C MET A 155 -8.02 -2.49 -7.80
N ALA A 156 -7.99 -3.83 -7.82
CA ALA A 156 -9.00 -4.64 -7.14
C ALA A 156 -9.00 -4.40 -5.61
N ALA A 157 -7.84 -4.34 -4.97
CA ALA A 157 -7.73 -4.00 -3.55
C ALA A 157 -8.25 -2.58 -3.27
N SER A 158 -7.89 -1.62 -4.12
CA SER A 158 -8.38 -0.24 -4.03
C SER A 158 -9.90 -0.15 -4.17
N TRP A 159 -10.49 -0.90 -5.10
CA TRP A 159 -11.94 -1.01 -5.24
C TRP A 159 -12.60 -1.56 -3.97
N LEU A 160 -12.06 -2.66 -3.43
CA LEU A 160 -12.60 -3.29 -2.22
C LEU A 160 -12.54 -2.35 -1.01
N VAL A 161 -11.46 -1.58 -0.86
CA VAL A 161 -11.34 -0.57 0.20
C VAL A 161 -12.36 0.54 -0.02
N GLY A 162 -12.38 1.15 -1.21
CA GLY A 162 -13.30 2.25 -1.55
C GLY A 162 -14.77 1.85 -1.37
N TYR A 163 -15.16 0.73 -1.96
CA TYR A 163 -16.53 0.21 -1.87
C TYR A 163 -16.87 -0.26 -0.46
N GLY A 164 -16.02 -1.09 0.14
CA GLY A 164 -16.28 -1.73 1.44
C GLY A 164 -16.37 -0.73 2.58
N VAL A 165 -15.41 0.20 2.67
CA VAL A 165 -15.42 1.24 3.71
C VAL A 165 -16.66 2.12 3.59
N THR A 166 -17.00 2.56 2.38
CA THR A 166 -18.16 3.41 2.16
C THR A 166 -19.47 2.67 2.45
N ALA A 167 -19.61 1.43 1.96
CA ALA A 167 -20.79 0.61 2.21
C ALA A 167 -21.01 0.37 3.71
N LEU A 168 -19.95 0.02 4.46
CA LEU A 168 -20.01 -0.15 5.91
C LEU A 168 -20.35 1.14 6.65
N THR A 169 -19.81 2.28 6.18
CA THR A 169 -20.07 3.59 6.77
C THR A 169 -21.55 3.94 6.69
N PHE A 170 -22.17 3.82 5.51
CA PHE A 170 -23.59 4.14 5.36
C PHE A 170 -24.52 3.07 5.94
N ARG A 171 -24.09 1.80 5.97
CA ARG A 171 -24.88 0.70 6.55
C ARG A 171 -25.00 0.77 8.07
N PHE A 172 -23.92 1.14 8.76
CA PHE A 172 -23.84 1.15 10.23
C PHE A 172 -23.79 2.56 10.84
N LYS A 173 -23.55 3.58 10.02
CA LYS A 173 -23.35 4.99 10.43
C LYS A 173 -22.34 5.13 11.55
N SER A 174 -21.34 4.24 11.59
CA SER A 174 -20.33 4.17 12.66
C SER A 174 -19.07 4.88 12.19
N PRO A 175 -18.52 5.83 12.98
CA PRO A 175 -17.23 6.43 12.63
C PRO A 175 -16.04 5.49 12.85
N TRP A 176 -16.21 4.47 13.70
CA TRP A 176 -15.13 3.54 14.03
C TRP A 176 -14.69 2.68 12.84
N LEU A 177 -15.64 2.14 12.08
CA LEU A 177 -15.34 1.24 10.96
C LEU A 177 -14.48 1.91 9.86
N PRO A 178 -14.89 3.04 9.25
CA PRO A 178 -14.09 3.69 8.22
C PRO A 178 -12.73 4.15 8.74
N THR A 179 -12.70 4.73 9.94
CA THR A 179 -11.47 5.26 10.52
C THR A 179 -10.47 4.15 10.81
N VAL A 180 -10.90 3.01 11.37
CA VAL A 180 -9.99 1.88 11.66
C VAL A 180 -9.53 1.21 10.37
N LEU A 181 -10.44 0.94 9.43
CA LEU A 181 -10.08 0.26 8.18
C LEU A 181 -9.11 1.10 7.34
N LEU A 182 -9.37 2.40 7.19
CA LEU A 182 -8.46 3.29 6.46
C LEU A 182 -7.16 3.54 7.22
N SER A 183 -7.20 3.57 8.56
CA SER A 183 -5.98 3.60 9.39
C SER A 183 -5.09 2.39 9.12
N ILE A 184 -5.65 1.19 9.01
CA ILE A 184 -4.89 -0.02 8.68
C ILE A 184 -4.19 0.14 7.33
N VAL A 185 -4.89 0.64 6.31
CA VAL A 185 -4.31 0.85 4.97
C VAL A 185 -3.15 1.86 5.01
N ILE A 186 -3.36 3.05 5.57
CA ILE A 186 -2.34 4.10 5.57
C ILE A 186 -1.15 3.76 6.48
N LEU A 187 -1.38 3.14 7.65
CA LEU A 187 -0.30 2.72 8.55
C LEU A 187 0.50 1.56 7.96
N THR A 188 -0.15 0.62 7.27
CA THR A 188 0.56 -0.44 6.54
C THR A 188 1.46 0.17 5.46
N ASN A 189 0.95 1.12 4.69
CA ASN A 189 1.74 1.83 3.68
C ASN A 189 2.95 2.58 4.29
N LEU A 190 2.74 3.30 5.39
CA LEU A 190 3.79 4.07 6.07
C LEU A 190 4.81 3.18 6.81
N SER A 191 4.42 1.96 7.21
CA SER A 191 5.33 1.00 7.85
C SER A 191 6.50 0.58 6.93
N TYR A 192 6.35 0.70 5.61
CA TYR A 192 7.44 0.46 4.66
C TYR A 192 8.31 1.70 4.42
N ARG A 193 7.93 2.88 4.92
CA ARG A 193 8.49 4.19 4.57
C ARG A 193 8.75 5.11 5.77
N HIS A 194 9.23 4.53 6.87
CA HIS A 194 9.55 5.25 8.11
C HIS A 194 10.27 6.57 7.83
N GLY A 195 9.68 7.69 8.28
CA GLY A 195 10.26 9.04 8.20
C GLY A 195 9.96 9.85 6.94
N GLU A 196 9.23 9.33 5.95
CA GLU A 196 8.90 10.05 4.71
C GLU A 196 7.41 10.35 4.54
N HIS A 197 7.08 11.61 4.23
CA HIS A 197 5.73 12.08 3.85
C HIS A 197 4.59 11.78 4.85
N GLU A 198 4.88 11.84 6.14
CA GLU A 198 3.91 11.68 7.24
C GLU A 198 2.75 12.69 7.19
N VAL A 199 2.90 13.79 6.44
CA VAL A 199 1.84 14.77 6.16
C VAL A 199 0.54 14.11 5.68
N THR A 200 0.62 13.05 4.88
CA THR A 200 -0.56 12.33 4.40
C THR A 200 -1.35 11.67 5.53
N PHE A 201 -0.67 11.17 6.57
CA PHE A 201 -1.31 10.64 7.77
C PHE A 201 -2.01 11.74 8.57
N PHE A 202 -1.39 12.91 8.71
CA PHE A 202 -2.00 14.05 9.38
C PHE A 202 -3.25 14.56 8.65
N LEU A 203 -3.22 14.64 7.32
CA LEU A 203 -4.40 14.98 6.50
C LEU A 203 -5.53 13.95 6.67
N PHE A 204 -5.17 12.67 6.73
CA PHE A 204 -6.11 11.59 7.03
C PHE A 204 -6.71 11.73 8.44
N LEU A 205 -5.90 12.04 9.46
CA LEU A 205 -6.37 12.24 10.85
C LEU A 205 -7.36 13.41 10.95
N VAL A 206 -7.11 14.52 10.24
CA VAL A 206 -8.07 15.64 10.18
C VAL A 206 -9.43 15.14 9.67
N GLY A 207 -9.45 14.40 8.56
CA GLY A 207 -10.68 13.80 8.02
C GLY A 207 -11.34 12.83 9.00
N GLY A 208 -10.56 11.99 9.67
CA GLY A 208 -11.05 11.02 10.65
C GLY A 208 -11.73 11.67 11.86
N ILE A 209 -11.14 12.74 12.42
CA ILE A 209 -11.72 13.49 13.55
C ILE A 209 -13.03 14.17 13.12
N ILE A 210 -13.05 14.81 11.95
CA ILE A 210 -14.24 15.44 11.39
C ILE A 210 -15.34 14.38 11.16
N LEU A 211 -15.00 13.23 10.58
CA LEU A 211 -15.94 12.13 10.35
C LEU A 211 -16.52 11.62 11.67
N PHE A 212 -15.68 11.52 12.70
CA PHE A 212 -16.10 11.08 14.03
C PHE A 212 -17.11 12.04 14.66
N ALA A 213 -16.81 13.34 14.68
CA ALA A 213 -17.73 14.37 15.17
C ALA A 213 -19.05 14.38 14.38
N HIS A 214 -18.97 14.24 13.06
CA HIS A 214 -20.12 14.23 12.17
C HIS A 214 -21.03 13.01 12.42
N LEU A 215 -20.50 11.78 12.31
CA LEU A 215 -21.31 10.56 12.42
C LEU A 215 -21.86 10.33 13.84
N THR A 216 -21.14 10.76 14.89
CA THR A 216 -21.68 10.74 16.26
C THR A 216 -22.89 11.65 16.39
N THR A 217 -22.86 12.81 15.74
CA THR A 217 -24.00 13.73 15.70
C THR A 217 -25.15 13.19 14.86
N VAL A 218 -24.88 12.60 13.70
CA VAL A 218 -25.90 11.95 12.86
C VAL A 218 -26.67 10.88 13.66
N ARG A 219 -25.96 10.01 14.38
CA ARG A 219 -26.60 9.02 15.27
C ARG A 219 -27.46 9.65 16.36
N ARG A 220 -27.01 10.76 16.93
CA ARG A 220 -27.77 11.51 17.94
C ARG A 220 -29.04 12.12 17.34
N ILE A 221 -28.96 12.67 16.12
CA ILE A 221 -30.11 13.19 15.37
C ILE A 221 -31.13 12.07 15.09
N GLU A 222 -30.69 10.88 14.67
CA GLU A 222 -31.60 9.74 14.45
C GLU A 222 -32.35 9.34 15.71
N ARG A 223 -31.66 9.34 16.85
CA ARG A 223 -32.28 9.09 18.16
C ARG A 223 -33.31 10.16 18.51
N TRP A 224 -32.96 11.45 18.38
CA TRP A 224 -33.89 12.55 18.62
C TRP A 224 -35.11 12.51 17.70
N ARG A 225 -34.93 12.14 16.44
CA ARG A 225 -36.04 11.93 15.50
C ARG A 225 -36.96 10.81 15.95
N SER A 226 -36.42 9.71 16.49
CA SER A 226 -37.23 8.62 17.07
C SER A 226 -37.97 9.02 18.35
N GLU A 227 -37.45 10.02 19.07
CA GLU A 227 -38.01 10.58 20.31
C GLU A 227 -38.93 11.80 20.04
N GLY A 228 -39.11 12.22 18.77
CA GLY A 228 -39.98 13.34 18.38
C GLY A 228 -39.42 14.73 18.69
N ILE A 229 -38.11 14.85 18.96
CA ILE A 229 -37.46 16.12 19.30
C ILE A 229 -37.08 16.86 18.01
N GLU A 230 -37.50 18.12 17.89
CA GLU A 230 -37.11 18.99 16.77
C GLU A 230 -35.62 19.36 16.82
N TYR A 231 -34.97 19.39 15.66
CA TYR A 231 -33.56 19.73 15.51
C TYR A 231 -33.35 20.66 14.32
N SER A 232 -32.30 21.48 14.37
CA SER A 232 -31.95 22.39 13.28
C SER A 232 -31.46 21.64 12.04
N LYS A 233 -31.92 22.05 10.85
CA LYS A 233 -31.48 21.51 9.56
C LYS A 233 -29.98 21.75 9.28
N PHE A 234 -29.39 22.79 9.87
CA PHE A 234 -27.97 23.14 9.67
C PHE A 234 -26.99 22.38 10.56
N LEU A 235 -27.50 21.56 11.49
CA LEU A 235 -26.66 20.86 12.47
C LEU A 235 -25.65 19.93 11.81
N GLY A 236 -25.97 19.35 10.65
CA GLY A 236 -25.04 18.50 9.89
C GLY A 236 -23.78 19.24 9.44
N TRP A 237 -23.87 20.48 8.96
CA TRP A 237 -22.72 21.27 8.51
C TRP A 237 -21.94 21.88 9.69
N MET A 238 -22.65 22.26 10.75
CA MET A 238 -22.04 22.81 11.96
C MET A 238 -21.04 21.83 12.60
N THR A 239 -21.33 20.52 12.54
CA THR A 239 -20.41 19.48 13.06
C THR A 239 -19.07 19.41 12.33
N VAL A 240 -19.00 19.82 11.07
CA VAL A 240 -17.74 19.88 10.32
C VAL A 240 -16.84 20.96 10.90
N GLN A 241 -17.43 22.11 11.26
CA GLN A 241 -16.70 23.21 11.90
C GLN A 241 -16.19 22.81 13.28
N ASP A 242 -17.03 22.17 14.09
CA ASP A 242 -16.64 21.65 15.40
C ASP A 242 -15.53 20.59 15.26
N GLY A 243 -15.68 19.66 14.32
CA GLY A 243 -14.66 18.67 14.01
C GLY A 243 -13.33 19.30 13.61
N LEU A 244 -13.36 20.35 12.78
CA LEU A 244 -12.16 21.08 12.36
C LEU A 244 -11.49 21.83 13.52
N LEU A 245 -12.29 22.42 14.41
CA LEU A 245 -11.82 23.10 15.61
C LEU A 245 -11.02 22.17 16.53
N PHE A 246 -11.43 20.90 16.65
CA PHE A 246 -10.67 19.90 17.42
C PHE A 246 -9.53 19.27 16.61
N ALA A 247 -9.75 19.03 15.31
CA ALA A 247 -8.77 18.35 14.47
C ALA A 247 -7.47 19.14 14.31
N LEU A 248 -7.57 20.46 14.02
CA LEU A 248 -6.39 21.27 13.73
C LEU A 248 -5.41 21.35 14.91
N PRO A 249 -5.83 21.67 16.16
CA PRO A 249 -4.92 21.69 17.30
C PRO A 249 -4.34 20.32 17.64
N ILE A 250 -5.15 19.26 17.58
CA ILE A 250 -4.69 17.90 17.89
C ILE A 250 -3.60 17.47 16.90
N VAL A 251 -3.83 17.68 15.61
CA VAL A 251 -2.88 17.32 14.56
C VAL A 251 -1.62 18.19 14.64
N LEU A 252 -1.76 19.49 14.88
CA LEU A 252 -0.62 20.39 15.07
C LEU A 252 0.25 19.95 16.26
N LEU A 253 -0.36 19.72 17.42
CA LEU A 253 0.35 19.24 18.61
C LEU A 253 0.97 17.87 18.37
N SER A 254 0.26 16.96 17.72
CA SER A 254 0.78 15.63 17.38
C SER A 254 1.99 15.70 16.44
N SER A 255 2.00 16.64 15.49
CA SER A 255 3.14 16.81 14.56
C SER A 255 4.39 17.38 15.23
N LEU A 256 4.23 18.03 16.39
CA LEU A 256 5.34 18.56 17.19
C LEU A 256 5.91 17.53 18.16
N LEU A 257 5.21 16.40 18.38
CA LEU A 257 5.70 15.35 19.26
C LEU A 257 6.83 14.57 18.59
N PRO A 258 8.01 14.45 19.22
CA PRO A 258 9.06 13.58 18.72
C PRO A 258 8.58 12.13 18.74
N VAL A 259 8.58 11.48 17.58
CA VAL A 259 8.28 10.05 17.44
C VAL A 259 9.50 9.28 17.93
N TRP A 260 9.46 8.82 19.18
CA TRP A 260 10.50 7.95 19.71
C TRP A 260 10.24 6.52 19.23
N GLU A 261 11.19 5.93 18.51
CA GLU A 261 11.17 4.49 18.20
C GLU A 261 11.07 3.69 19.52
N PRO A 262 10.03 2.85 19.70
CA PRO A 262 9.91 2.06 20.92
C PRO A 262 11.06 1.04 21.01
N ARG A 263 11.98 1.23 21.97
CA ARG A 263 13.14 0.36 22.21
C ARG A 263 12.88 -0.83 23.14
N SER A 264 11.62 -1.16 23.45
CA SER A 264 11.35 -2.29 24.33
C SER A 264 11.54 -3.61 23.58
N GLN A 265 12.54 -4.39 23.99
CA GLN A 265 12.86 -5.70 23.41
C GLN A 265 11.64 -6.64 23.38
N GLN A 266 10.80 -6.60 24.42
CA GLN A 266 9.57 -7.40 24.52
C GLN A 266 8.52 -7.03 23.46
N LEU A 267 8.41 -5.74 23.11
CA LEU A 267 7.48 -5.29 22.07
C LEU A 267 8.00 -5.70 20.69
N ASN A 268 9.31 -5.65 20.47
CA ASN A 268 9.94 -6.14 19.23
C ASN A 268 9.75 -7.66 19.05
N GLU A 269 9.94 -8.45 20.09
CA GLU A 269 9.69 -9.91 20.05
C GLU A 269 8.23 -10.23 19.74
N THR A 270 7.29 -9.52 20.38
CA THR A 270 5.86 -9.67 20.11
C THR A 270 5.52 -9.29 18.67
N TRP A 271 6.11 -8.18 18.20
CA TRP A 271 5.93 -7.70 16.84
C TRP A 271 6.50 -8.65 15.79
N ASP A 272 7.60 -9.33 16.07
CA ASP A 272 8.18 -10.36 15.21
C ASP A 272 7.26 -11.57 15.05
N ILE A 273 6.56 -11.99 16.12
CA ILE A 273 5.59 -13.10 16.05
C ILE A 273 4.44 -12.73 15.10
N PHE A 274 3.92 -11.49 15.19
CA PHE A 274 2.87 -11.02 14.29
C PHE A 274 3.34 -10.91 12.83
N ARG A 275 4.61 -10.57 12.60
CA ARG A 275 5.19 -10.46 11.25
C ARG A 275 5.64 -11.81 10.67
N ALA A 276 5.87 -12.83 11.51
CA ALA A 276 6.40 -14.12 11.09
C ALA A 276 5.69 -14.76 9.89
N PRO A 277 4.33 -14.77 9.81
CA PRO A 277 3.62 -15.33 8.66
C PRO A 277 3.89 -14.55 7.36
N PHE A 278 4.12 -13.25 7.44
CA PHE A 278 4.37 -12.40 6.29
C PHE A 278 5.80 -12.56 5.74
N TYR A 279 6.76 -12.99 6.57
CA TYR A 279 8.12 -13.29 6.08
C TYR A 279 8.13 -14.43 5.06
N ALA A 280 7.22 -15.40 5.17
CA ALA A 280 7.08 -16.48 4.18
C ALA A 280 6.65 -15.96 2.80
N LEU A 281 5.97 -14.81 2.73
CA LEU A 281 5.53 -14.19 1.48
C LEU A 281 6.63 -13.35 0.82
N ARG A 282 7.74 -13.05 1.50
CA ARG A 282 8.83 -12.20 0.99
C ARG A 282 9.47 -12.78 -0.27
N GLU A 283 9.79 -14.07 -0.28
CA GLU A 283 10.42 -14.71 -1.45
C GLU A 283 9.48 -14.83 -2.65
N PRO A 284 8.22 -15.31 -2.50
CA PRO A 284 7.24 -15.24 -3.58
C PRO A 284 7.02 -13.80 -4.09
N ALA A 285 6.94 -12.81 -3.20
CA ALA A 285 6.75 -11.41 -3.59
C ALA A 285 7.96 -10.86 -4.37
N ASN A 286 9.19 -11.07 -3.89
CA ASN A 286 10.40 -10.66 -4.59
C ASN A 286 10.47 -11.22 -6.01
N ARG A 287 10.06 -12.48 -6.17
CA ARG A 287 10.10 -13.20 -7.45
C ARG A 287 8.98 -12.80 -8.40
N LEU A 288 7.76 -12.63 -7.89
CA LEU A 288 6.56 -12.40 -8.69
C LEU A 288 6.29 -10.92 -8.99
N LEU A 289 6.86 -10.02 -8.19
CA LEU A 289 6.73 -8.58 -8.31
C LEU A 289 8.05 -7.92 -8.72
N ALA A 290 8.96 -8.67 -9.34
CA ALA A 290 10.32 -8.20 -9.57
C ALA A 290 10.38 -7.01 -10.54
N GLY A 291 9.42 -6.92 -11.46
CA GLY A 291 9.26 -5.78 -12.38
C GLY A 291 8.61 -4.55 -11.74
N VAL A 292 8.06 -4.66 -10.53
CA VAL A 292 7.38 -3.56 -9.85
C VAL A 292 8.39 -2.81 -8.98
N ASP A 293 8.57 -1.52 -9.22
CA ASP A 293 9.34 -0.67 -8.32
C ASP A 293 8.59 -0.45 -7.01
N GLY A 294 9.31 -0.32 -5.90
CA GLY A 294 8.68 -0.11 -4.62
C GLY A 294 9.67 0.20 -3.50
N PRO A 295 9.19 0.75 -2.37
CA PRO A 295 10.02 1.24 -1.27
C PRO A 295 10.85 0.13 -0.61
N VAL A 296 10.48 -1.13 -0.88
CA VAL A 296 11.16 -2.31 -0.36
C VAL A 296 12.43 -2.62 -1.15
N LYS A 297 12.55 -2.25 -2.44
CA LYS A 297 13.70 -2.63 -3.31
C LYS A 297 15.06 -2.21 -2.73
N GLY A 298 15.15 -1.04 -2.08
CA GLY A 298 16.41 -0.51 -1.53
C GLY A 298 16.81 -1.03 -0.14
N LYS A 299 15.88 -1.59 0.65
CA LYS A 299 16.15 -2.08 2.03
C LYS A 299 16.28 -3.61 2.12
N LEU A 300 16.21 -4.32 0.99
CA LEU A 300 16.30 -5.79 0.93
C LEU A 300 17.71 -6.34 1.11
N LEU A 301 18.75 -5.50 1.19
CA LEU A 301 20.15 -5.91 1.16
C LEU A 301 20.69 -6.54 2.46
N SER A 302 19.91 -6.64 3.54
CA SER A 302 20.37 -7.38 4.73
C SER A 302 20.39 -8.90 4.52
N THR A 303 19.64 -9.41 3.52
CA THR A 303 19.59 -10.83 3.14
C THR A 303 19.33 -10.99 1.63
N PRO A 304 20.31 -11.47 0.84
CA PRO A 304 20.15 -11.89 -0.55
C PRO A 304 18.98 -12.88 -0.75
N SER A 305 18.00 -12.47 -1.55
CA SER A 305 16.81 -13.27 -1.92
C SER A 305 17.18 -14.53 -2.71
N GLN A 306 16.29 -15.52 -2.75
CA GLN A 306 16.48 -16.75 -3.55
C GLN A 306 16.42 -16.51 -5.06
N SER A 307 15.90 -15.36 -5.49
CA SER A 307 15.77 -14.97 -6.89
C SER A 307 16.38 -13.59 -7.13
N ILE A 308 17.01 -13.41 -8.29
CA ILE A 308 17.40 -12.10 -8.81
C ILE A 308 16.84 -11.95 -10.22
N ALA A 309 15.84 -11.09 -10.37
CA ALA A 309 15.28 -10.79 -11.69
C ALA A 309 16.22 -9.88 -12.48
N PHE A 310 16.16 -9.97 -13.80
CA PHE A 310 16.73 -8.96 -14.68
C PHE A 310 15.90 -7.69 -14.57
N SER A 311 16.36 -6.77 -13.75
CA SER A 311 15.83 -5.43 -13.64
C SER A 311 16.82 -4.40 -14.20
N GLY A 312 16.44 -3.13 -14.14
CA GLY A 312 17.34 -2.02 -14.44
C GLY A 312 18.56 -1.94 -13.50
N PRO A 313 19.27 -0.81 -13.50
CA PRO A 313 20.51 -0.63 -12.75
C PRO A 313 20.39 -1.04 -11.28
N LEU A 314 21.41 -1.72 -10.75
CA LEU A 314 21.54 -1.98 -9.33
C LEU A 314 21.95 -0.68 -8.63
N GLU A 315 21.07 -0.16 -7.77
CA GLU A 315 21.44 0.92 -6.84
C GLU A 315 22.19 0.32 -5.65
N LEU A 316 23.50 0.52 -5.63
CA LEU A 316 24.35 0.13 -4.51
C LEU A 316 24.49 1.31 -3.55
N SER A 317 24.28 1.05 -2.26
CA SER A 317 24.50 2.02 -1.19
C SER A 317 25.89 1.86 -0.60
N ASP A 318 26.48 2.98 -0.16
CA ASP A 318 27.73 3.00 0.63
C ASP A 318 27.48 2.68 2.13
N GLU A 319 26.26 2.27 2.49
CA GLU A 319 25.92 1.86 3.85
C GLU A 319 26.71 0.60 4.24
N PRO A 320 27.52 0.68 5.31
CA PRO A 320 28.34 -0.45 5.71
C PRO A 320 27.46 -1.54 6.35
N LEU A 321 27.38 -2.71 5.72
CA LEU A 321 26.51 -3.81 6.18
C LEU A 321 27.16 -4.67 7.27
N LEU A 322 28.46 -4.94 7.13
CA LEU A 322 29.17 -5.96 7.90
C LEU A 322 30.64 -5.57 8.03
N LEU A 323 31.19 -5.67 9.24
CA LEU A 323 32.62 -5.60 9.46
C LEU A 323 33.16 -7.02 9.63
N VAL A 324 34.06 -7.42 8.74
CA VAL A 324 34.67 -8.76 8.76
C VAL A 324 36.15 -8.65 9.10
N ARG A 325 36.57 -9.35 10.15
CA ARG A 325 38.00 -9.56 10.45
C ARG A 325 38.43 -10.90 9.87
N SER A 326 39.35 -10.84 8.91
CA SER A 326 39.91 -12.00 8.22
C SER A 326 41.43 -11.86 8.07
N LYS A 327 42.13 -12.99 7.98
CA LYS A 327 43.57 -13.05 7.63
C LYS A 327 43.80 -12.62 6.17
N TYR A 328 42.81 -12.83 5.30
CA TYR A 328 42.91 -12.58 3.86
C TYR A 328 41.77 -11.67 3.38
N VAL A 329 42.08 -10.86 2.36
CA VAL A 329 41.06 -10.12 1.60
C VAL A 329 40.42 -11.10 0.62
N ILE A 330 39.16 -11.44 0.86
CA ILE A 330 38.41 -12.46 0.12
C ILE A 330 37.05 -11.92 -0.28
N ASN A 331 36.53 -12.43 -1.38
CA ASN A 331 35.19 -12.11 -1.84
C ASN A 331 34.15 -12.90 -1.04
N TYR A 332 33.13 -12.21 -0.54
CA TYR A 332 32.01 -12.82 0.16
C TYR A 332 30.87 -12.97 -0.83
N ALA A 333 30.68 -14.20 -1.33
CA ALA A 333 29.55 -14.50 -2.20
C ALA A 333 28.26 -14.43 -1.37
N GLY A 334 27.47 -13.38 -1.56
CA GLY A 334 26.22 -13.21 -0.83
C GLY A 334 25.23 -14.36 -1.07
N ARG A 335 25.15 -14.82 -2.32
CA ARG A 335 24.38 -15.99 -2.74
C ARG A 335 24.90 -16.50 -4.08
N VAL A 336 24.71 -17.79 -4.35
CA VAL A 336 25.01 -18.41 -5.64
C VAL A 336 23.70 -18.79 -6.32
N TYR A 337 23.51 -18.30 -7.55
CA TYR A 337 22.38 -18.65 -8.39
C TYR A 337 22.85 -19.63 -9.47
N GLN A 338 22.10 -20.72 -9.65
CA GLN A 338 22.49 -21.83 -10.53
C GLN A 338 21.54 -22.02 -11.70
N GLU A 339 20.29 -21.60 -11.55
CA GLU A 339 19.25 -21.77 -12.54
C GLU A 339 19.03 -20.47 -13.31
N TYR A 340 19.22 -20.54 -14.63
CA TYR A 340 18.96 -19.43 -15.53
C TYR A 340 17.52 -19.49 -16.04
N THR A 341 16.87 -18.33 -16.08
CA THR A 341 15.58 -18.12 -16.77
C THR A 341 15.70 -16.89 -17.66
N SER A 342 14.81 -16.73 -18.63
CA SER A 342 14.76 -15.51 -19.46
C SER A 342 14.50 -14.23 -18.65
N GLN A 343 13.96 -14.35 -17.44
CA GLN A 343 13.56 -13.25 -16.56
C GLN A 343 14.57 -12.98 -15.42
N GLY A 344 15.55 -13.86 -15.21
CA GLY A 344 16.51 -13.73 -14.11
C GLY A 344 17.15 -15.05 -13.69
N TRP A 345 17.78 -15.05 -12.52
CA TRP A 345 18.44 -16.21 -11.94
C TRP A 345 17.76 -16.67 -10.65
N LEU A 346 17.75 -17.99 -10.45
CA LEU A 346 17.21 -18.66 -9.27
C LEU A 346 18.29 -19.47 -8.55
N THR A 347 18.14 -19.54 -7.23
CA THR A 347 18.89 -20.48 -6.40
C THR A 347 18.27 -21.86 -6.56
N ALA A 348 19.08 -22.87 -6.86
CA ALA A 348 18.59 -24.24 -6.91
C ALA A 348 18.10 -24.71 -5.54
N SER A 349 17.46 -25.88 -5.55
CA SER A 349 17.04 -26.57 -4.33
C SER A 349 18.17 -26.65 -3.31
N ASN A 350 17.87 -26.23 -2.09
CA ASN A 350 18.82 -26.17 -0.99
C ASN A 350 18.20 -26.81 0.25
N ALA A 351 19.06 -27.24 1.15
CA ALA A 351 18.69 -27.80 2.44
C ALA A 351 19.22 -26.90 3.55
N ASN A 352 18.40 -26.73 4.58
CA ASN A 352 18.84 -26.08 5.80
C ASN A 352 19.37 -27.13 6.78
N VAL A 353 20.61 -26.97 7.18
CA VAL A 353 21.29 -27.84 8.14
C VAL A 353 21.42 -27.08 9.46
N LYS A 354 20.78 -27.58 10.51
CA LYS A 354 20.95 -27.03 11.86
C LYS A 354 22.35 -27.37 12.37
N ALA A 355 23.04 -26.36 12.88
CA ALA A 355 24.39 -26.44 13.37
C ALA A 355 24.44 -26.03 14.83
N GLU A 356 24.82 -26.97 15.70
CA GLU A 356 25.14 -26.66 17.08
C GLU A 356 26.52 -25.97 17.17
N PRO A 357 26.75 -25.12 18.17
CA PRO A 357 28.02 -24.42 18.35
C PRO A 357 29.23 -25.37 18.24
N ARG A 358 30.18 -24.99 17.41
CA ARG A 358 31.47 -25.65 17.18
C ARG A 358 31.37 -27.07 16.62
N THR A 359 30.22 -27.43 16.05
CA THR A 359 30.04 -28.68 15.32
C THR A 359 30.64 -28.57 13.93
N ALA A 360 31.33 -29.61 13.47
CA ALA A 360 31.86 -29.69 12.11
C ALA A 360 30.71 -29.88 11.10
N LEU A 361 30.55 -28.93 10.19
CA LEU A 361 29.52 -28.90 9.15
C LEU A 361 30.00 -29.46 7.81
N THR A 362 31.29 -29.35 7.56
CA THR A 362 31.95 -29.94 6.40
C THR A 362 33.06 -30.86 6.89
N LEU A 363 33.31 -31.93 6.14
CA LEU A 363 34.48 -32.77 6.40
C LEU A 363 35.73 -31.89 6.28
N ALA A 364 36.69 -32.10 7.19
CA ALA A 364 37.97 -31.41 7.13
C ALA A 364 38.52 -31.56 5.71
N PRO A 365 38.98 -30.48 5.07
CA PRO A 365 39.44 -30.55 3.70
C PRO A 365 40.55 -31.60 3.58
N THR A 366 40.31 -32.64 2.77
CA THR A 366 41.31 -33.66 2.45
C THR A 366 42.29 -33.19 1.37
N GLU A 367 42.02 -32.03 0.79
CA GLU A 367 42.79 -31.37 -0.26
C GLU A 367 43.95 -30.59 0.38
N LEU A 368 45.20 -30.88 -0.03
CA LEU A 368 46.43 -30.25 0.48
C LEU A 368 46.47 -28.72 0.29
N GLU A 369 45.62 -28.16 -0.58
CA GLU A 369 45.60 -26.74 -0.94
C GLU A 369 44.59 -25.89 -0.15
N ARG A 370 43.81 -26.50 0.78
CA ARG A 370 42.80 -25.78 1.56
C ARG A 370 43.27 -25.51 2.99
N GLU A 371 43.35 -24.23 3.36
CA GLU A 371 43.65 -23.78 4.72
C GLU A 371 42.35 -23.45 5.48
N GLN A 372 42.30 -23.80 6.77
CA GLN A 372 41.23 -23.33 7.67
C GLN A 372 41.52 -21.90 8.12
N VAL A 373 40.56 -21.00 7.91
CA VAL A 373 40.70 -19.59 8.28
C VAL A 373 39.59 -19.19 9.26
N GLY A 374 39.99 -18.55 10.37
CA GLY A 374 39.04 -17.96 11.31
C GLY A 374 38.54 -16.59 10.81
N LEU A 375 37.22 -16.42 10.78
CA LEU A 375 36.55 -15.17 10.38
C LEU A 375 35.70 -14.66 11.55
N VAL A 376 35.75 -13.36 11.83
CA VAL A 376 34.89 -12.71 12.83
C VAL A 376 33.98 -11.72 12.12
N TYR A 377 32.68 -11.87 12.35
CA TYR A 377 31.63 -11.09 11.72
C TYR A 377 30.97 -10.16 12.74
N VAL A 378 30.93 -8.87 12.44
CA VAL A 378 30.22 -7.86 13.25
C VAL A 378 29.15 -7.20 12.36
N PRO A 379 27.87 -7.57 12.52
CA PRO A 379 26.79 -6.95 11.74
C PRO A 379 26.64 -5.48 12.16
N LEU A 380 26.56 -4.59 11.17
CA LEU A 380 26.35 -3.16 11.38
C LEU A 380 24.88 -2.76 11.13
N VAL A 381 24.11 -3.66 10.52
CA VAL A 381 22.67 -3.55 10.28
C VAL A 381 21.93 -4.65 11.05
N ASP A 382 20.62 -4.48 11.28
CA ASP A 382 19.79 -5.51 11.88
C ASP A 382 19.62 -6.69 10.89
N THR A 383 20.45 -7.73 11.09
CA THR A 383 20.43 -8.95 10.30
C THR A 383 20.66 -10.17 11.17
N ARG A 384 20.01 -11.27 10.79
CA ARG A 384 20.21 -12.61 11.36
C ARG A 384 21.01 -13.52 10.44
N ALA A 385 21.44 -13.02 9.28
CA ALA A 385 22.20 -13.78 8.29
C ALA A 385 23.61 -13.22 8.13
N VAL A 386 24.56 -14.13 7.90
CA VAL A 386 25.97 -13.80 7.65
C VAL A 386 26.42 -14.62 6.45
N MET A 387 27.21 -14.01 5.58
CA MET A 387 27.68 -14.65 4.36
C MET A 387 29.11 -15.15 4.53
N PRO A 388 29.30 -16.48 4.63
CA PRO A 388 30.62 -17.05 4.79
C PRO A 388 31.42 -16.90 3.49
N ALA A 389 32.73 -16.70 3.63
CA ALA A 389 33.62 -16.88 2.49
C ALA A 389 34.01 -18.35 2.38
N GLY A 390 33.59 -19.00 1.29
CA GLY A 390 33.87 -20.42 1.06
C GLY A 390 33.03 -21.37 1.93
N GLY A 391 33.51 -22.61 2.08
CA GLY A 391 32.82 -23.64 2.85
C GLY A 391 32.90 -23.39 4.36
N VAL A 392 31.77 -23.47 5.05
CA VAL A 392 31.72 -23.33 6.51
C VAL A 392 32.17 -24.63 7.17
N PHE A 393 33.25 -24.57 7.96
CA PHE A 393 33.70 -25.70 8.77
C PHE A 393 32.92 -25.81 10.09
N SER A 394 32.83 -24.71 10.86
CA SER A 394 32.11 -24.67 12.13
C SER A 394 31.74 -23.24 12.49
N VAL A 395 30.70 -23.05 13.31
CA VAL A 395 30.25 -21.72 13.79
C VAL A 395 30.23 -21.71 15.32
N ASP A 396 30.53 -20.59 15.95
CA ASP A 396 30.63 -20.46 17.41
C ASP A 396 29.28 -20.37 18.15
N ARG A 397 28.18 -20.31 17.40
CA ARG A 397 26.80 -20.14 17.87
C ARG A 397 25.87 -21.12 17.18
N GLN A 398 24.71 -21.35 17.80
CA GLN A 398 23.65 -22.13 17.19
C GLN A 398 23.15 -21.41 15.94
N THR A 399 23.13 -22.10 14.81
CA THR A 399 22.80 -21.49 13.52
C THR A 399 22.14 -22.48 12.58
N GLU A 400 21.61 -21.96 11.48
CA GLU A 400 21.06 -22.74 10.38
C GLU A 400 21.87 -22.40 9.13
N VAL A 401 22.49 -23.41 8.54
CA VAL A 401 23.34 -23.25 7.36
C VAL A 401 22.57 -23.73 6.14
N GLN A 402 22.37 -22.82 5.18
CA GLN A 402 21.77 -23.15 3.91
C GLN A 402 22.84 -23.74 2.98
N VAL A 403 22.65 -25.00 2.59
CA VAL A 403 23.58 -25.74 1.72
C VAL A 403 22.86 -26.05 0.40
N LEU A 404 23.49 -25.70 -0.72
CA LEU A 404 22.97 -26.08 -2.04
C LEU A 404 23.02 -27.59 -2.20
N ASN A 405 21.96 -28.18 -2.76
CA ASN A 405 21.98 -29.58 -3.09
C ASN A 405 23.07 -29.84 -4.15
N PRO A 406 23.74 -31.01 -4.11
CA PRO A 406 24.71 -31.36 -5.13
C PRO A 406 24.06 -31.38 -6.51
N LEU A 407 24.75 -30.85 -7.51
CA LEU A 407 24.29 -30.89 -8.90
C LEU A 407 24.25 -32.35 -9.36
N HIS A 408 23.06 -32.82 -9.77
CA HIS A 408 22.89 -34.12 -10.39
C HIS A 408 23.08 -33.98 -11.89
N TRP A 409 24.22 -34.45 -12.39
CA TRP A 409 24.47 -34.56 -13.82
C TRP A 409 24.03 -35.95 -14.29
N GLN A 410 22.96 -36.01 -15.09
CA GLN A 410 22.65 -37.23 -15.83
C GLN A 410 23.63 -37.32 -16.99
N ILE A 411 24.63 -38.19 -16.86
CA ILE A 411 25.52 -38.51 -17.97
C ILE A 411 24.74 -39.49 -18.85
N PRO A 412 24.32 -39.12 -20.08
CA PRO A 412 23.76 -40.10 -21.00
C PRO A 412 24.84 -41.13 -21.30
N LEU A 413 24.57 -42.39 -20.92
CA LEU A 413 25.43 -43.54 -21.20
C LEU A 413 25.30 -43.98 -22.65
#